data_AF-A0A8T3RFP3-F1
#
_entry.id   AF-A0A8T3RFP3-F1
#
_cell.length_a   1.000
_cell.length_b   1.000
_cell.length_c   1.000
_cell.angle_alpha   90.00
_cell.angle_beta   90.00
_cell.angle_gamma   90.00
#
_symmetry.space_group_name_H-M   'P 1'
#
loop_
_entity.id
_entity.type
_entity.pdbx_description
1 polymer ?
#
loop_
_entity_poly.entity_id
_entity_poly.type
_entity_poly.pdbx_seq_one_letter_code
_entity_poly.pdbx_strand_id
1 'polypeptide(L)'
;EFRRRSVETLIAEMRMAVHYGARFVNVHIGSHKGLGREEGIARLAAGLLEIDRAVGRAPDVPLLVLENSAGMGDGVGSRLEDLVDILEAATTAGLDPERIGFCLDTAHLWGAGYDLGDEDGLDRLLTRFDAELGPRYLRMLHLNDSRATRGSQRDRHEHIGAGLIGQRGMTALLAHPRLADVPTYLETPGMDLGYDRVNMDRVRRLIAGRELPRLPARAFAARSARPARSRRPVADAGGSERSEIEAAATVPSD
;
A
#
# COMPACT_ATOMS: atom_id res chain seq x y z
N GLU A 1 -2.36 18.44 12.00
CA GLU A 1 -0.97 18.42 11.52
C GLU A 1 -0.62 17.17 10.69
N PHE A 2 -0.80 15.94 11.20
CA PHE A 2 -0.45 14.70 10.49
C PHE A 2 -1.09 14.59 9.09
N ARG A 3 -2.43 14.72 8.98
CA ARG A 3 -3.14 14.70 7.68
C ARG A 3 -2.53 15.66 6.66
N ARG A 4 -2.29 16.92 7.06
CA ARG A 4 -1.71 17.95 6.19
C ARG A 4 -0.35 17.50 5.64
N ARG A 5 0.53 16.99 6.51
CA ARG A 5 1.84 16.47 6.09
C ARG A 5 1.73 15.26 5.16
N SER A 6 0.78 14.36 5.39
CA SER A 6 0.53 13.22 4.49
C SER A 6 0.10 13.68 3.10
N VAL A 7 -0.82 14.65 3.02
CA VAL A 7 -1.25 15.25 1.75
C VAL A 7 -0.09 15.94 1.04
N GLU A 8 0.68 16.78 1.75
CA GLU A 8 1.83 17.47 1.18
C GLU A 8 2.90 16.50 0.65
N THR A 9 3.16 15.43 1.39
CA THR A 9 4.10 14.38 0.97
C THR A 9 3.61 13.69 -0.29
N LEU A 10 2.34 13.28 -0.33
CA LEU A 10 1.79 12.59 -1.50
C LEU A 10 1.71 13.50 -2.74
N ILE A 11 1.42 14.80 -2.58
CA ILE A 11 1.53 15.78 -3.68
C ILE A 11 2.97 15.82 -4.22
N ALA A 12 3.97 15.84 -3.34
CA ALA A 12 5.37 15.84 -3.75
C ALA A 12 5.75 14.54 -4.47
N GLU A 13 5.35 13.38 -3.95
CA GLU A 13 5.59 12.08 -4.58
C GLU A 13 4.93 11.97 -5.97
N MET A 14 3.67 12.41 -6.11
CA MET A 14 2.98 12.40 -7.41
C MET A 14 3.64 13.32 -8.44
N ARG A 15 4.14 14.48 -8.02
CA ARG A 15 4.90 15.38 -8.90
C ARG A 15 6.25 14.78 -9.29
N MET A 16 6.94 14.14 -8.35
CA MET A 16 8.21 13.47 -8.61
C MET A 16 8.05 12.27 -9.54
N ALA A 17 6.96 11.52 -9.39
CA ALA A 17 6.64 10.34 -10.20
C ALA A 17 6.54 10.65 -11.71
N VAL A 18 6.15 11.87 -12.09
CA VAL A 18 6.19 12.34 -13.49
C VAL A 18 7.62 12.27 -14.05
N HIS A 19 8.63 12.68 -13.28
CA HIS A 19 10.03 12.66 -13.70
C HIS A 19 10.59 11.24 -13.88
N TYR A 20 9.99 10.25 -13.24
CA TYR A 20 10.34 8.84 -13.43
C TYR A 20 9.55 8.17 -14.56
N GLY A 21 8.59 8.87 -15.17
CA GLY A 21 7.65 8.29 -16.12
C GLY A 21 6.75 7.23 -15.47
N ALA A 22 6.52 7.32 -14.16
CA ALA A 22 5.71 6.36 -13.45
C ALA A 22 4.24 6.50 -13.88
N ARG A 23 3.59 5.37 -14.14
CA ARG A 23 2.15 5.34 -14.50
C ARG A 23 1.24 5.39 -13.28
N PHE A 24 1.73 4.91 -12.14
CA PHE A 24 0.97 4.77 -10.91
C PHE A 24 1.76 5.29 -9.73
N VAL A 25 1.06 5.88 -8.75
CA VAL A 25 1.54 6.06 -7.39
C VAL A 25 0.61 5.23 -6.50
N ASN A 26 1.12 4.15 -5.92
CA ASN A 26 0.36 3.29 -5.03
C ASN A 26 0.54 3.73 -3.57
N VAL A 27 -0.55 3.80 -2.81
CA VAL A 27 -0.51 4.09 -1.38
C VAL A 27 -1.49 3.22 -0.61
N HIS A 28 -1.14 2.90 0.63
CA HIS A 28 -2.11 2.33 1.55
C HIS A 28 -3.17 3.40 1.88
N ILE A 29 -4.44 2.98 1.92
CA ILE A 29 -5.60 3.83 2.24
C ILE A 29 -5.43 4.57 3.58
N GLY A 30 -4.82 3.89 4.56
CA GLY A 30 -4.52 4.45 5.86
C GLY A 30 -5.41 3.93 6.97
N SER A 31 -5.62 4.78 7.99
CA SER A 31 -6.26 4.39 9.25
C SER A 31 -7.08 5.53 9.81
N HIS A 32 -8.25 5.22 10.39
CA HIS A 32 -9.14 6.21 10.98
C HIS A 32 -8.68 6.70 12.36
N LYS A 33 -7.68 6.06 12.99
CA LYS A 33 -7.10 6.46 14.29
C LYS A 33 -8.15 6.75 15.37
N GLY A 34 -9.12 5.84 15.52
CA GLY A 34 -10.22 5.97 16.48
C GLY A 34 -11.38 6.90 16.10
N LEU A 35 -11.35 7.58 14.94
CA LEU A 35 -12.45 8.46 14.51
C LEU A 35 -13.69 7.73 13.99
N GLY A 36 -13.59 6.42 13.79
CA GLY A 36 -14.59 5.63 13.11
C GLY A 36 -14.39 5.63 11.59
N ARG A 37 -14.92 4.58 10.97
CA ARG A 37 -14.75 4.28 9.55
C ARG A 37 -15.29 5.37 8.64
N GLU A 38 -16.53 5.81 8.85
CA GLU A 38 -17.20 6.81 8.01
C GLU A 38 -16.43 8.14 7.96
N GLU A 39 -16.07 8.67 9.12
CA GLU A 39 -15.25 9.89 9.23
C GLU A 39 -13.86 9.69 8.64
N GLY A 40 -13.27 8.49 8.80
CA GLY A 40 -12.00 8.13 8.17
C GLY A 40 -12.05 8.20 6.64
N ILE A 41 -13.12 7.66 6.04
CA ILE A 41 -13.35 7.68 4.59
C ILE A 41 -13.62 9.10 4.10
N ALA A 42 -14.47 9.88 4.79
CA ALA A 42 -14.72 11.28 4.43
C ALA A 42 -13.43 12.12 4.44
N ARG A 43 -12.57 11.90 5.44
CA ARG A 43 -11.26 12.57 5.54
C ARG A 43 -10.30 12.16 4.43
N LEU A 44 -10.32 10.88 4.04
CA LEU A 44 -9.54 10.38 2.92
C LEU A 44 -10.01 11.03 1.62
N ALA A 45 -11.32 10.98 1.32
CA ALA A 45 -11.92 11.60 0.13
C ALA A 45 -11.56 13.09 0.00
N ALA A 46 -11.65 13.85 1.09
CA ALA A 46 -11.23 15.25 1.10
C ALA A 46 -9.73 15.42 0.81
N GLY A 47 -8.88 14.51 1.32
CA GLY A 47 -7.45 14.49 1.02
C GLY A 47 -7.16 14.17 -0.45
N LEU A 48 -7.82 13.17 -1.02
CA LEU A 48 -7.68 12.78 -2.43
C LEU A 48 -8.01 13.94 -3.37
N LEU A 49 -9.10 14.66 -3.08
CA LEU A 49 -9.49 15.84 -3.87
C LEU A 49 -8.47 16.99 -3.73
N GLU A 50 -7.94 17.21 -2.54
CA GLU A 50 -6.89 18.22 -2.29
C GLU A 50 -5.63 17.90 -3.11
N ILE A 51 -5.23 16.62 -3.14
CA ILE A 51 -4.09 16.13 -3.92
C ILE A 51 -4.36 16.30 -5.42
N ASP A 52 -5.52 15.86 -5.92
CA ASP A 52 -5.88 15.97 -7.34
C ASP A 52 -5.82 17.41 -7.83
N ARG A 53 -6.40 18.34 -7.07
CA ARG A 53 -6.36 19.78 -7.37
C ARG A 53 -4.95 20.35 -7.39
N ALA A 54 -4.08 19.89 -6.48
CA ALA A 54 -2.71 20.38 -6.38
C ALA A 54 -1.77 19.81 -7.45
N VAL A 55 -1.97 18.56 -7.86
CA VAL A 55 -1.15 17.88 -8.87
C VAL A 55 -1.62 18.26 -10.29
N GLY A 56 -2.92 18.48 -10.48
CA GLY A 56 -3.49 18.85 -11.77
C GLY A 56 -3.71 17.66 -12.70
N ARG A 57 -3.99 17.96 -13.97
CA ARG A 57 -4.49 16.99 -14.98
C ARG A 57 -3.61 16.90 -16.23
N ALA A 58 -2.32 17.13 -16.10
CA ALA A 58 -1.42 16.93 -17.24
C ALA A 58 -1.40 15.43 -17.63
N PRO A 59 -1.27 15.09 -18.94
CA PRO A 59 -1.38 13.70 -19.41
C PRO A 59 -0.36 12.72 -18.81
N ASP A 60 0.76 13.24 -18.33
CA ASP A 60 1.88 12.51 -17.72
C ASP A 60 1.74 12.34 -16.20
N VAL A 61 0.70 12.92 -15.58
CA VAL A 61 0.43 12.74 -14.16
C VAL A 61 0.06 11.28 -13.88
N PRO A 62 0.77 10.59 -12.96
CA PRO A 62 0.45 9.22 -12.60
C PRO A 62 -0.96 9.10 -12.02
N LEU A 63 -1.58 7.95 -12.23
CA LEU A 63 -2.83 7.60 -11.55
C LEU A 63 -2.54 7.27 -10.09
N LEU A 64 -3.32 7.84 -9.17
CA LEU A 64 -3.26 7.48 -7.77
C LEU A 64 -4.01 6.16 -7.55
N VAL A 65 -3.32 5.18 -6.97
CA VAL A 65 -3.84 3.84 -6.72
C VAL A 65 -3.89 3.57 -5.23
N LEU A 66 -5.05 3.16 -4.74
CA LEU A 66 -5.29 2.85 -3.33
C LEU A 66 -5.24 1.35 -3.08
N GLU A 67 -4.38 0.92 -2.16
CA GLU A 67 -4.20 -0.48 -1.84
C GLU A 67 -5.14 -0.93 -0.71
N ASN A 68 -5.76 -2.11 -0.88
CA ASN A 68 -6.53 -2.73 0.18
C ASN A 68 -5.65 -3.12 1.37
N SER A 69 -6.26 -3.25 2.54
CA SER A 69 -5.58 -3.52 3.80
C SER A 69 -5.86 -4.92 4.32
N ALA A 70 -4.96 -5.47 5.13
CA ALA A 70 -5.23 -6.68 5.91
C ALA A 70 -6.25 -6.44 7.04
N GLY A 71 -6.53 -5.18 7.41
CA GLY A 71 -7.50 -4.84 8.46
C GLY A 71 -6.91 -4.81 9.88
N MET A 72 -5.60 -4.60 10.01
CA MET A 72 -4.95 -4.52 11.32
C MET A 72 -5.30 -3.23 12.06
N GLY A 73 -5.88 -3.35 13.26
CA GLY A 73 -6.21 -2.21 14.13
C GLY A 73 -7.25 -1.28 13.48
N ASP A 74 -7.00 0.03 13.51
CA ASP A 74 -7.87 1.05 12.94
C ASP A 74 -7.73 1.21 11.41
N GLY A 75 -7.30 0.16 10.70
CA GLY A 75 -7.09 0.20 9.25
C GLY A 75 -8.39 0.31 8.47
N VAL A 76 -8.38 1.03 7.35
CA VAL A 76 -9.51 1.12 6.41
C VAL A 76 -9.11 0.43 5.10
N GLY A 77 -10.08 -0.14 4.38
CA GLY A 77 -9.83 -0.76 3.09
C GLY A 77 -9.62 -2.26 3.16
N SER A 78 -9.97 -2.92 4.27
CA SER A 78 -9.89 -4.38 4.37
C SER A 78 -11.13 -5.08 3.83
N ARG A 79 -12.18 -4.32 3.56
CA ARG A 79 -13.42 -4.80 2.97
C ARG A 79 -13.60 -4.19 1.58
N LEU A 80 -14.16 -4.95 0.64
CA LEU A 80 -14.57 -4.40 -0.67
C LEU A 80 -15.52 -3.22 -0.51
N GLU A 81 -16.44 -3.28 0.47
CA GLU A 81 -17.37 -2.19 0.73
C GLU A 81 -16.65 -0.90 1.16
N ASP A 82 -15.46 -0.99 1.78
CA ASP A 82 -14.65 0.20 2.05
C ASP A 82 -14.15 0.86 0.77
N LEU A 83 -13.78 0.05 -0.24
CA LEU A 83 -13.29 0.58 -1.51
C LEU A 83 -14.42 1.26 -2.30
N VAL A 84 -15.63 0.67 -2.27
CA VAL A 84 -16.85 1.28 -2.82
C VAL A 84 -17.10 2.64 -2.15
N ASP A 85 -17.19 2.65 -0.82
CA ASP A 85 -17.51 3.86 -0.07
C ASP A 85 -16.44 4.96 -0.26
N ILE A 86 -15.16 4.58 -0.41
CA ILE A 86 -14.08 5.52 -0.72
C ILE A 86 -14.28 6.13 -2.11
N LEU A 87 -14.56 5.31 -3.11
CA LEU A 87 -14.82 5.78 -4.47
C LEU A 87 -16.01 6.74 -4.47
N GLU A 88 -17.14 6.33 -3.88
CA GLU A 88 -18.36 7.12 -3.81
C GLU A 88 -18.15 8.45 -3.07
N ALA A 89 -17.48 8.42 -1.91
CA ALA A 89 -17.18 9.62 -1.15
C ALA A 89 -16.25 10.58 -1.92
N ALA A 90 -15.23 10.04 -2.59
CA ALA A 90 -14.31 10.84 -3.40
C ALA A 90 -15.01 11.48 -4.60
N THR A 91 -15.82 10.71 -5.33
CA THR A 91 -16.56 11.23 -6.50
C THR A 91 -17.64 12.22 -6.10
N THR A 92 -18.33 11.97 -4.97
CA THR A 92 -19.32 12.90 -4.41
C THR A 92 -18.67 14.22 -3.99
N ALA A 93 -17.45 14.17 -3.45
CA ALA A 93 -16.67 15.37 -3.13
C ALA A 93 -16.18 16.13 -4.37
N GLY A 94 -16.27 15.54 -5.57
CA GLY A 94 -15.90 16.15 -6.84
C GLY A 94 -14.58 15.64 -7.43
N LEU A 95 -14.04 14.52 -6.94
CA LEU A 95 -12.94 13.83 -7.61
C LEU A 95 -13.46 13.22 -8.92
N ASP A 96 -12.70 13.38 -10.00
CA ASP A 96 -13.00 12.71 -11.26
C ASP A 96 -12.76 11.19 -11.09
N PRO A 97 -13.75 10.33 -11.40
CA PRO A 97 -13.62 8.89 -11.23
C PRO A 97 -12.43 8.28 -11.98
N GLU A 98 -11.96 8.90 -13.07
CA GLU A 98 -10.81 8.41 -13.84
C GLU A 98 -9.45 8.73 -13.17
N ARG A 99 -9.45 9.47 -12.05
CA ARG A 99 -8.24 9.90 -11.31
C ARG A 99 -7.88 8.99 -10.14
N ILE A 100 -8.62 7.91 -9.95
CA ILE A 100 -8.41 6.94 -8.88
C ILE A 100 -8.49 5.51 -9.41
N GLY A 101 -7.65 4.64 -8.86
CA GLY A 101 -7.75 3.19 -9.03
C GLY A 101 -7.44 2.46 -7.73
N PHE A 102 -7.55 1.14 -7.75
CA PHE A 102 -7.25 0.27 -6.63
C PHE A 102 -6.17 -0.77 -6.97
N CYS A 103 -5.34 -1.04 -5.96
CA CYS A 103 -4.43 -2.16 -5.93
C CYS A 103 -5.04 -3.24 -5.03
N LEU A 104 -5.11 -4.47 -5.54
CA LEU A 104 -5.39 -5.63 -4.71
C LEU A 104 -4.07 -6.30 -4.32
N ASP A 105 -3.77 -6.32 -3.03
CA ASP A 105 -2.72 -7.15 -2.44
C ASP A 105 -3.32 -8.47 -1.94
N THR A 106 -2.78 -9.57 -2.47
CA THR A 106 -3.30 -10.91 -2.20
C THR A 106 -3.04 -11.37 -0.77
N ALA A 107 -1.91 -10.98 -0.17
CA ALA A 107 -1.62 -11.29 1.23
C ALA A 107 -2.51 -10.49 2.18
N HIS A 108 -2.82 -9.24 1.83
CA HIS A 108 -3.77 -8.40 2.56
C HIS A 108 -5.20 -8.93 2.47
N LEU A 109 -5.67 -9.28 1.27
CA LEU A 109 -6.98 -9.90 1.07
C LEU A 109 -7.12 -11.19 1.89
N TRP A 110 -6.11 -12.06 1.86
CA TRP A 110 -6.09 -13.26 2.68
C TRP A 110 -6.13 -12.93 4.18
N GLY A 111 -5.32 -11.97 4.63
CA GLY A 111 -5.32 -11.47 6.01
C GLY A 111 -6.68 -10.91 6.44
N ALA A 112 -7.40 -10.26 5.52
CA ALA A 112 -8.74 -9.69 5.73
C ALA A 112 -9.86 -10.74 5.70
N GLY A 113 -9.58 -11.97 5.26
CA GLY A 113 -10.53 -13.09 5.31
C GLY A 113 -11.02 -13.60 3.95
N TYR A 114 -10.57 -13.00 2.85
CA TYR A 114 -10.94 -13.46 1.51
C TYR A 114 -10.27 -14.79 1.18
N ASP A 115 -11.04 -15.67 0.55
CA ASP A 115 -10.55 -16.98 0.13
C ASP A 115 -9.85 -16.87 -1.22
N LEU A 116 -8.53 -17.04 -1.21
CA LEU A 116 -7.70 -17.05 -2.42
C LEU A 116 -7.01 -18.41 -2.63
N GLY A 117 -7.39 -19.44 -1.85
CA GLY A 117 -6.71 -20.74 -1.89
C GLY A 117 -6.96 -21.53 -3.17
N ASP A 118 -7.98 -21.14 -3.94
CA ASP A 118 -8.36 -21.72 -5.22
C ASP A 118 -9.16 -20.77 -6.12
N GLU A 119 -9.49 -21.27 -7.31
CA GLU A 119 -10.20 -20.57 -8.38
C GLU A 119 -11.59 -20.13 -7.93
N ASP A 120 -12.37 -21.00 -7.27
CA ASP A 120 -13.74 -20.67 -6.84
C ASP A 120 -13.75 -19.50 -5.84
N GLY A 121 -12.79 -19.47 -4.90
CA GLY A 121 -12.61 -18.36 -3.97
C GLY A 121 -12.29 -17.04 -4.67
N LEU A 122 -11.32 -17.09 -5.58
CA LEU A 122 -10.90 -15.94 -6.37
C LEU A 122 -12.03 -15.41 -7.28
N ASP A 123 -12.75 -16.29 -7.97
CA ASP A 123 -13.85 -15.95 -8.87
C ASP A 123 -14.98 -15.23 -8.12
N ARG A 124 -15.29 -15.69 -6.91
CA ARG A 124 -16.27 -15.01 -6.03
C ARG A 124 -15.80 -13.61 -5.67
N LEU A 125 -14.53 -13.44 -5.30
CA LEU A 125 -13.97 -12.11 -4.98
C LEU A 125 -14.05 -11.18 -6.19
N LEU A 126 -13.53 -11.60 -7.34
CA LEU A 126 -13.46 -10.75 -8.54
C LEU A 126 -14.85 -10.45 -9.12
N THR A 127 -15.78 -11.40 -9.04
CA THR A 127 -17.18 -11.15 -9.41
C THR A 127 -17.83 -10.09 -8.54
N ARG A 128 -17.57 -10.11 -7.22
CA ARG A 128 -18.03 -9.04 -6.34
C ARG A 128 -17.35 -7.71 -6.63
N PHE A 129 -16.03 -7.71 -6.82
CA PHE A 129 -15.28 -6.50 -7.17
C PHE A 129 -15.84 -5.84 -8.45
N ASP A 130 -16.06 -6.63 -9.50
CA ASP A 130 -16.57 -6.13 -10.78
C ASP A 130 -18.01 -5.62 -10.67
N ALA A 131 -18.83 -6.25 -9.83
CA ALA A 131 -20.22 -5.84 -9.63
C ALA A 131 -20.35 -4.59 -8.76
N GLU A 132 -19.54 -4.47 -7.71
CA GLU A 132 -19.65 -3.43 -6.69
C GLU A 132 -18.82 -2.18 -7.03
N LEU A 133 -17.62 -2.34 -7.60
CA LEU A 133 -16.76 -1.23 -8.02
C LEU A 133 -16.73 -1.07 -9.54
N GLY A 134 -16.51 -2.18 -10.25
CA GLY A 134 -16.28 -2.20 -11.68
C GLY A 134 -14.84 -2.58 -12.04
N PRO A 135 -14.65 -3.44 -13.07
CA PRO A 135 -13.34 -4.01 -13.41
C PRO A 135 -12.30 -2.95 -13.78
N ARG A 136 -12.74 -1.80 -14.31
CA ARG A 136 -11.83 -0.71 -14.68
C ARG A 136 -11.05 -0.15 -13.49
N TYR A 137 -11.56 -0.27 -12.27
CA TYR A 137 -10.87 0.31 -11.12
C TYR A 137 -9.75 -0.57 -10.58
N LEU A 138 -9.66 -1.83 -11.00
CA LEU A 138 -8.49 -2.65 -10.70
C LEU A 138 -7.33 -2.23 -11.62
N ARG A 139 -6.34 -1.55 -11.04
CA ARG A 139 -5.21 -0.98 -11.79
C ARG A 139 -3.88 -1.67 -11.50
N MET A 140 -3.81 -2.41 -10.40
CA MET A 140 -2.58 -3.02 -9.92
C MET A 140 -2.89 -4.26 -9.08
N LEU A 141 -2.00 -5.25 -9.14
CA LEU A 141 -2.02 -6.43 -8.28
C LEU A 141 -0.68 -6.52 -7.56
N HIS A 142 -0.70 -6.57 -6.23
CA HIS A 142 0.43 -7.06 -5.45
C HIS A 142 0.24 -8.56 -5.24
N LEU A 143 1.07 -9.36 -5.90
CA LEU A 143 1.02 -10.81 -5.83
C LEU A 143 1.98 -11.29 -4.73
N ASN A 144 1.44 -11.43 -3.53
CA ASN A 144 2.14 -11.85 -2.33
C ASN A 144 1.46 -13.08 -1.73
N ASP A 145 2.22 -14.16 -1.50
CA ASP A 145 1.73 -15.25 -0.65
C ASP A 145 1.68 -14.78 0.81
N SER A 146 0.98 -15.52 1.67
CA SER A 146 0.78 -15.12 3.05
C SER A 146 1.17 -16.23 4.01
N ARG A 147 2.04 -15.95 4.97
CA ARG A 147 2.30 -16.84 6.12
C ARG A 147 1.33 -16.63 7.28
N ALA A 148 0.44 -15.64 7.16
CA ALA A 148 -0.60 -15.40 8.15
C ALA A 148 -1.83 -16.26 7.85
N THR A 149 -2.49 -16.74 8.91
CA THR A 149 -3.77 -17.43 8.78
C THR A 149 -4.81 -16.50 8.15
N ARG A 150 -5.70 -17.06 7.31
CA ARG A 150 -6.79 -16.31 6.68
C ARG A 150 -7.65 -15.63 7.74
N GLY A 151 -7.99 -14.35 7.54
CA GLY A 151 -8.79 -13.57 8.48
C GLY A 151 -8.09 -13.16 9.77
N SER A 152 -6.76 -13.35 9.87
CA SER A 152 -5.99 -12.98 11.07
C SER A 152 -5.76 -11.49 11.24
N GLN A 153 -6.14 -10.67 10.25
CA GLN A 153 -5.89 -9.24 10.18
C GLN A 153 -4.40 -8.88 10.25
N ARG A 154 -3.54 -9.77 9.74
CA ARG A 154 -2.09 -9.58 9.73
C ARG A 154 -1.58 -9.50 8.30
N ASP A 155 -0.89 -8.42 8.02
CA ASP A 155 -0.02 -8.28 6.87
C ASP A 155 1.28 -9.07 7.14
N ARG A 156 1.39 -10.24 6.49
CA ARG A 156 2.57 -11.11 6.55
C ARG A 156 2.83 -11.77 5.21
N HIS A 157 3.53 -11.06 4.34
CA HIS A 157 3.97 -11.61 3.05
C HIS A 157 4.87 -12.84 3.21
N GLU A 158 4.83 -13.70 2.20
CA GLU A 158 5.61 -14.92 2.05
C GLU A 158 5.98 -15.11 0.56
N HIS A 159 7.01 -15.93 0.30
CA HIS A 159 7.41 -16.30 -1.04
C HIS A 159 6.29 -17.02 -1.81
N ILE A 160 6.27 -16.83 -3.14
CA ILE A 160 5.22 -17.35 -4.03
C ILE A 160 5.05 -18.86 -3.88
N GLY A 161 3.84 -19.29 -3.48
CA GLY A 161 3.49 -20.69 -3.30
C GLY A 161 4.16 -21.37 -2.11
N ALA A 162 4.75 -20.60 -1.18
CA ALA A 162 5.37 -21.11 0.05
C ALA A 162 4.59 -20.72 1.32
N GLY A 163 3.51 -19.96 1.17
CA GLY A 163 2.61 -19.58 2.26
C GLY A 163 1.32 -20.41 2.26
N LEU A 164 0.29 -19.83 2.88
CA LEU A 164 -1.01 -20.41 3.13
C LEU A 164 -2.04 -20.11 2.04
N ILE A 165 -1.82 -19.10 1.17
CA ILE A 165 -2.55 -19.03 -0.10
C ILE A 165 -2.06 -20.18 -0.99
N GLY A 166 -0.74 -20.40 -0.99
CA GLY A 166 -0.11 -21.61 -1.51
C GLY A 166 -0.12 -21.71 -3.03
N GLN A 167 0.42 -22.82 -3.54
CA GLN A 167 0.66 -22.98 -4.98
C GLN A 167 -0.63 -22.98 -5.81
N ARG A 168 -1.70 -23.61 -5.31
CA ARG A 168 -2.99 -23.67 -6.01
C ARG A 168 -3.58 -22.26 -6.17
N GLY A 169 -3.69 -21.50 -5.08
CA GLY A 169 -4.20 -20.13 -5.10
C GLY A 169 -3.35 -19.18 -5.95
N MET A 170 -2.03 -19.27 -5.82
CA MET A 170 -1.10 -18.47 -6.64
C MET A 170 -1.21 -18.79 -8.13
N THR A 171 -1.43 -20.06 -8.48
CA THR A 171 -1.66 -20.47 -9.87
C THR A 171 -2.98 -19.91 -10.39
N ALA A 172 -4.05 -20.00 -9.59
CA ALA A 172 -5.35 -19.41 -9.91
C ALA A 172 -5.24 -17.91 -10.19
N LEU A 173 -4.57 -17.15 -9.30
CA LEU A 173 -4.33 -15.71 -9.46
C LEU A 173 -3.58 -15.39 -10.77
N LEU A 174 -2.53 -16.15 -11.09
CA LEU A 174 -1.71 -15.92 -12.29
C LEU A 174 -2.41 -16.32 -13.59
N ALA A 175 -3.32 -17.30 -13.54
CA ALA A 175 -4.03 -17.81 -14.71
C ALA A 175 -5.39 -17.13 -14.93
N HIS A 176 -5.88 -16.34 -13.97
CA HIS A 176 -7.23 -15.81 -14.02
C HIS A 176 -7.40 -14.78 -15.14
N PRO A 177 -8.38 -14.95 -16.05
CA PRO A 177 -8.50 -14.12 -17.25
C PRO A 177 -8.78 -12.64 -16.95
N ARG A 178 -9.49 -12.32 -15.86
CA ARG A 178 -9.75 -10.91 -15.46
C ARG A 178 -8.52 -10.19 -14.91
N LEU A 179 -7.44 -10.92 -14.61
CA LEU A 179 -6.18 -10.37 -14.11
C LEU A 179 -5.08 -10.33 -15.18
N ALA A 180 -5.34 -10.86 -16.38
CA ALA A 180 -4.32 -11.07 -17.42
C ALA A 180 -3.58 -9.78 -17.83
N ASP A 181 -4.31 -8.65 -17.89
CA ASP A 181 -3.76 -7.35 -18.27
C ASP A 181 -3.45 -6.44 -17.07
N VAL A 182 -3.64 -6.92 -15.85
CA VAL A 182 -3.40 -6.14 -14.62
C VAL A 182 -1.91 -6.15 -14.29
N PRO A 183 -1.23 -4.99 -14.26
CA PRO A 183 0.16 -4.90 -13.83
C PRO A 183 0.37 -5.52 -12.45
N THR A 184 1.22 -6.55 -12.39
CA THR A 184 1.44 -7.35 -11.18
C THR A 184 2.85 -7.12 -10.63
N TYR A 185 2.95 -6.86 -9.33
CA TYR A 185 4.19 -6.56 -8.62
C TYR A 185 4.37 -7.51 -7.43
N LEU A 186 5.63 -7.80 -7.09
CA LEU A 186 5.99 -8.68 -5.98
C LEU A 186 6.59 -7.86 -4.83
N GLU A 187 6.12 -8.10 -3.61
CA GLU A 187 6.67 -7.51 -2.37
C GLU A 187 7.05 -8.61 -1.37
N THR A 188 7.54 -9.73 -1.91
CA THR A 188 7.89 -10.92 -1.13
C THR A 188 9.11 -10.68 -0.22
N PRO A 189 9.31 -11.49 0.84
CA PRO A 189 10.46 -11.32 1.73
C PRO A 189 11.82 -11.38 1.02
N GLY A 190 12.81 -10.61 1.51
CA GLY A 190 14.20 -10.75 1.07
C GLY A 190 14.50 -10.32 -0.37
N MET A 191 13.74 -9.38 -0.97
CA MET A 191 14.02 -8.84 -2.31
C MET A 191 15.49 -8.36 -2.44
N ASP A 192 15.99 -7.63 -1.43
CA ASP A 192 17.38 -7.14 -1.38
C ASP A 192 18.44 -8.26 -1.25
N LEU A 193 18.01 -9.48 -0.97
CA LEU A 193 18.87 -10.66 -0.84
C LEU A 193 18.84 -11.55 -2.10
N GLY A 194 18.23 -11.06 -3.19
CA GLY A 194 18.12 -11.79 -4.45
C GLY A 194 16.95 -12.77 -4.52
N TYR A 195 16.02 -12.72 -3.55
CA TYR A 195 14.79 -13.53 -3.62
C TYR A 195 13.77 -12.96 -4.61
N ASP A 196 13.95 -11.73 -5.08
CA ASP A 196 13.20 -11.18 -6.21
C ASP A 196 13.28 -12.10 -7.44
N ARG A 197 14.49 -12.47 -7.85
CA ARG A 197 14.74 -13.37 -8.98
C ARG A 197 14.18 -14.76 -8.72
N VAL A 198 14.27 -15.24 -7.48
CA VAL A 198 13.71 -16.55 -7.08
C VAL A 198 12.18 -16.54 -7.23
N ASN A 199 11.50 -15.51 -6.74
CA ASN A 199 10.04 -15.41 -6.84
C ASN A 199 9.58 -15.19 -8.28
N MET A 200 10.33 -14.45 -9.08
CA MET A 200 10.07 -14.36 -10.53
C MET A 200 10.22 -15.71 -11.25
N ASP A 201 11.19 -16.56 -10.89
CA ASP A 201 11.28 -17.93 -11.42
C ASP A 201 10.06 -18.77 -10.99
N ARG A 202 9.63 -18.65 -9.73
CA ARG A 202 8.46 -19.35 -9.20
C ARG A 202 7.19 -18.96 -9.95
N VAL A 203 6.95 -17.67 -10.18
CA VAL A 203 5.84 -17.17 -11.01
C VAL A 203 5.87 -17.81 -12.40
N ARG A 204 7.02 -17.76 -13.09
CA ARG A 204 7.16 -18.36 -14.44
C ARG A 204 6.93 -19.87 -14.45
N ARG A 205 7.28 -20.57 -13.38
CA ARG A 205 7.02 -22.01 -13.24
C ARG A 205 5.54 -22.29 -13.03
N LEU A 206 4.85 -21.54 -12.17
CA LEU A 206 3.41 -21.69 -11.97
C LEU A 206 2.64 -21.45 -13.27
N ILE A 207 2.96 -20.38 -14.01
CA ILE A 207 2.36 -20.10 -15.33
C ILE A 207 2.60 -21.27 -16.31
N ALA A 208 3.78 -21.89 -16.25
CA ALA A 208 4.13 -23.03 -17.10
C ALA A 208 3.64 -24.39 -16.57
N GLY A 209 2.85 -24.43 -15.49
CA GLY A 209 2.39 -25.67 -14.86
C GLY A 209 3.51 -26.56 -14.30
N ARG A 210 4.65 -25.97 -13.92
CA ARG A 210 5.82 -26.67 -13.39
C ARG A 210 5.88 -26.61 -11.87
N GLU A 211 6.37 -27.68 -11.27
CA GLU A 211 6.59 -27.74 -9.82
C GLU A 211 7.56 -26.67 -9.32
N LEU A 212 7.28 -26.18 -8.12
CA LEU A 212 8.13 -25.23 -7.42
C LEU A 212 9.22 -25.94 -6.62
N PRO A 213 10.50 -25.56 -6.79
CA PRO A 213 11.57 -26.05 -5.94
C PRO A 213 11.33 -25.70 -4.47
N ARG A 214 11.77 -26.56 -3.56
CA ARG A 214 11.79 -26.25 -2.13
C ARG A 214 12.75 -25.11 -1.86
N LEU A 215 12.31 -24.14 -1.07
CA LEU A 215 13.15 -23.05 -0.60
C LEU A 215 14.04 -23.52 0.56
N PRO A 216 15.28 -23.03 0.66
CA PRO A 216 16.13 -23.33 1.80
C PRO A 216 15.55 -22.68 3.08
N ALA A 217 15.82 -23.26 4.25
CA ALA A 217 15.28 -22.76 5.54
C ALA A 217 15.54 -21.26 5.79
N ARG A 218 16.70 -20.75 5.34
CA ARG A 218 17.07 -19.34 5.44
C ARG A 218 16.13 -18.38 4.69
N ALA A 219 15.37 -18.86 3.70
CA ALA A 219 14.41 -18.05 2.96
C ALA A 219 13.29 -17.53 3.90
N PHE A 220 12.78 -18.41 4.77
CA PHE A 220 11.71 -18.10 5.71
C PHE A 220 12.15 -17.21 6.90
N ALA A 221 13.47 -17.07 7.10
CA ALA A 221 14.04 -16.15 8.08
C ALA A 221 14.19 -14.73 7.53
N ALA A 222 14.15 -14.55 6.20
CA ALA A 222 14.21 -13.23 5.59
C ALA A 222 12.96 -12.44 5.98
N ARG A 223 13.16 -11.17 6.35
CA ARG A 223 12.05 -10.24 6.54
C ARG A 223 11.82 -9.48 5.25
N SER A 224 10.58 -9.10 4.97
CA SER A 224 10.30 -8.02 4.02
C SER A 224 11.09 -6.79 4.45
N ALA A 225 11.76 -6.14 3.50
CA ALA A 225 12.58 -4.97 3.77
C ALA A 225 11.68 -3.92 4.45
N ARG A 226 12.06 -3.47 5.66
CA ARG A 226 11.47 -2.24 6.21
C ARG A 226 12.23 -1.09 5.56
N PRO A 227 11.56 -0.03 5.07
CA PRO A 227 12.27 1.18 4.70
C PRO A 227 13.13 1.61 5.88
N ALA A 228 14.42 1.85 5.63
CA ALA A 228 15.34 2.28 6.66
C ALA A 228 14.76 3.53 7.33
N ARG A 229 14.49 3.47 8.64
CA ARG A 229 14.20 4.68 9.39
C ARG A 229 15.40 5.60 9.22
N SER A 230 15.24 6.73 8.52
CA SER A 230 16.26 7.77 8.51
C SER A 230 16.55 8.13 9.97
N ARG A 231 17.74 7.78 10.48
CA ARG A 231 18.18 8.25 11.79
C ARG A 231 18.30 9.77 11.62
N ARG A 232 17.40 10.53 12.26
CA ARG A 232 17.64 11.97 12.42
C ARG A 232 19.01 12.13 13.07
N PRO A 233 19.91 12.97 12.54
CA PRO A 233 21.12 13.30 13.27
C PRO A 233 20.70 13.93 14.59
N VAL A 234 21.20 13.35 15.69
CA VAL A 234 21.10 13.97 17.00
C VAL A 234 21.94 15.24 16.90
N ALA A 235 21.28 16.40 17.01
CA ALA A 235 22.00 17.66 17.13
C ALA A 235 22.81 17.59 18.42
N ASP A 236 24.13 17.71 18.27
CA ASP A 236 25.09 17.80 19.35
C ASP A 236 24.85 19.11 20.10
N ALA A 237 24.21 19.02 21.26
CA ALA A 237 24.06 20.15 22.17
C ALA A 237 25.37 20.30 22.96
N GLY A 238 26.34 20.97 22.32
CA GLY A 238 27.52 21.51 22.99
C GLY A 238 27.09 22.48 24.08
N GLY A 239 27.62 22.27 25.29
CA GLY A 239 27.24 23.02 26.48
C GLY A 239 27.88 24.39 26.62
N SER A 240 27.34 25.17 27.56
CA SER A 240 28.14 26.00 28.47
C SER A 240 27.34 26.27 29.74
N GLU A 241 27.92 25.90 30.88
CA GLU A 241 27.42 26.22 32.21
C GLU A 241 27.63 27.71 32.56
N ARG A 242 26.59 28.28 33.18
CA ARG A 242 26.53 29.28 34.28
C ARG A 242 27.71 30.25 34.52
N SER A 243 27.37 31.54 34.67
CA SER A 243 27.64 32.30 35.91
C SER A 243 26.79 33.57 36.01
N GLU A 244 26.66 34.06 37.24
CA GLU A 244 25.66 34.95 37.83
C GLU A 244 25.91 36.47 37.70
N ILE A 245 24.81 37.23 37.80
CA ILE A 245 24.58 38.48 38.57
C ILE A 245 25.60 39.63 38.46
N GLU A 246 25.15 40.80 37.98
CA GLU A 246 25.17 42.05 38.76
C GLU A 246 24.31 43.17 38.16
N ALA A 247 23.75 43.98 39.07
CA ALA A 247 22.79 45.02 38.82
C ALA A 247 23.43 46.40 38.64
N ALA A 248 22.65 47.30 38.02
CA ALA A 248 22.66 48.75 38.17
C ALA A 248 23.87 49.55 37.64
N ALA A 249 23.61 50.37 36.61
CA ALA A 249 23.91 51.81 36.61
C ALA A 249 23.43 52.49 35.30
N THR A 250 22.30 53.19 35.42
CA THR A 250 22.11 54.60 35.01
C THR A 250 22.73 55.18 33.72
N VAL A 251 21.80 55.67 32.88
CA VAL A 251 21.69 57.03 32.26
C VAL A 251 22.10 57.19 30.77
N PRO A 252 21.35 58.00 29.97
CA PRO A 252 21.24 57.93 28.51
C PRO A 252 21.95 59.10 27.77
N SER A 253 21.59 59.29 26.48
CA SER A 253 22.00 60.30 25.46
C SER A 253 23.30 59.98 24.71
N ASP A 254 23.40 60.02 23.38
CA ASP A 254 22.60 60.62 22.29
C ASP A 254 22.28 59.64 21.14
#